data_AF-A0A397FLL4-F1
#
_entry.id   AF-A0A397FLL4-F1
#
_cell.length_a   1.000
_cell.length_b   1.000
_cell.length_c   1.000
_cell.angle_alpha   90.00
_cell.angle_beta   90.00
_cell.angle_gamma   90.00
#
_symmetry.space_group_name_H-M   'P 1'
#
loop_
_entity.id
_entity.type
_entity.pdbx_description
1 polymer ?
#
loop_
_entity_poly.entity_id
_entity_poly.type
_entity_poly.pdbx_seq_one_letter_code
_entity_poly.pdbx_strand_id
1 'polypeptide(L)'
;MLAARTTNQSQNWKTSKKQLMKKENNLSLVREYENWITFYLNYLNPYFSEKNFFLFQKKWQSYWELFQLWKEKKLDNKEISEITNSLLTTKKTFVSLVKKYEKKVNIDKSLVEKELEYLWNEELAKKITTDRQKVQNYLLGQVKKKFSNYPIKEIIFMIDIILARKT
;
A
#
# COMPACT_ATOMS: atom_id res chain seq x y z
N MET A 1 -54.20 16.50 9.69
CA MET A 1 -52.92 17.12 10.14
C MET A 1 -51.83 16.06 10.34
N LEU A 2 -51.30 15.41 9.29
CA LEU A 2 -50.24 14.38 9.43
C LEU A 2 -49.04 14.54 8.47
N ALA A 3 -49.09 15.46 7.50
CA ALA A 3 -48.02 15.63 6.51
C ALA A 3 -46.81 16.47 6.98
N ALA A 4 -46.91 17.17 8.11
CA ALA A 4 -45.84 18.07 8.59
C ALA A 4 -44.83 17.42 9.56
N ARG A 5 -45.10 16.21 10.07
CA ARG A 5 -44.22 15.53 11.05
C ARG A 5 -43.10 14.69 10.40
N THR A 6 -43.32 14.17 9.19
CA THR A 6 -42.35 13.31 8.48
C THR A 6 -41.21 14.09 7.83
N THR A 7 -41.44 15.33 7.40
CA THR A 7 -40.43 16.20 6.79
C THR A 7 -39.34 16.65 7.79
N ASN A 8 -39.73 16.95 9.04
CA ASN A 8 -38.79 17.38 10.09
C ASN A 8 -37.86 16.25 10.58
N GLN A 9 -38.31 15.00 10.63
CA GLN A 9 -37.46 13.87 11.05
C GLN A 9 -36.42 13.50 9.98
N SER A 10 -36.80 13.54 8.70
CA SER A 10 -35.91 13.27 7.55
C SER A 10 -34.79 14.32 7.42
N GLN A 11 -35.10 15.60 7.68
CA GLN A 11 -34.09 16.66 7.69
C GLN A 11 -33.14 16.54 8.88
N ASN A 12 -33.63 16.28 10.10
CA ASN A 12 -32.78 16.09 11.29
C ASN A 12 -31.81 14.90 11.18
N TRP A 13 -32.23 13.81 10.53
CA TRP A 13 -31.35 12.65 10.28
C TRP A 13 -30.20 12.98 9.32
N LYS A 14 -30.49 13.73 8.23
CA LYS A 14 -29.46 14.16 7.26
C LYS A 14 -28.45 15.13 7.87
N THR A 15 -28.88 16.03 8.75
CA THR A 15 -27.99 16.99 9.43
C THR A 15 -27.07 16.29 10.44
N SER A 16 -27.61 15.35 11.21
CA SER A 16 -26.83 14.56 12.18
C SER A 16 -25.79 13.67 11.51
N LYS A 17 -26.14 13.03 10.39
CA LYS A 17 -25.20 12.19 9.63
C LYS A 17 -24.05 12.99 8.99
N LYS A 18 -24.32 14.20 8.47
CA LYS A 18 -23.28 15.11 7.96
C LYS A 18 -22.36 15.61 9.09
N GLN A 19 -22.89 15.89 10.27
CA GLN A 19 -22.09 16.31 11.42
C GLN A 19 -21.19 15.18 11.96
N LEU A 20 -21.69 13.94 12.00
CA LEU A 20 -20.92 12.74 12.33
C LEU A 20 -19.75 12.53 11.35
N MET A 21 -20.01 12.57 10.04
CA MET A 21 -18.94 12.45 9.02
C MET A 21 -17.90 13.57 9.11
N LYS A 22 -18.33 14.81 9.40
CA LYS A 22 -17.39 15.93 9.64
C LYS A 22 -16.53 15.68 10.89
N LYS A 23 -17.12 15.14 11.96
CA LYS A 23 -16.41 14.85 13.21
C LYS A 23 -15.39 13.70 13.02
N GLU A 24 -15.77 12.65 12.31
CA GLU A 24 -14.88 11.53 11.95
C GLU A 24 -13.72 11.97 11.05
N ASN A 25 -13.99 12.79 10.03
CA ASN A 25 -12.94 13.35 9.17
C ASN A 25 -11.99 14.24 9.96
N ASN A 26 -12.51 15.10 10.86
CA ASN A 26 -11.68 15.92 11.72
C ASN A 26 -10.81 15.08 12.67
N LEU A 27 -11.36 14.01 13.24
CA LEU A 27 -10.60 13.06 14.07
C LEU A 27 -9.49 12.35 13.29
N SER A 28 -9.74 11.97 12.03
CA SER A 28 -8.74 11.37 11.15
C SER A 28 -7.60 12.34 10.84
N LEU A 29 -7.92 13.60 10.55
CA LEU A 29 -6.94 14.65 10.26
C LEU A 29 -6.08 14.99 11.48
N VAL A 30 -6.69 15.10 12.67
CA VAL A 30 -5.97 15.36 13.92
C VAL A 30 -4.95 14.25 14.19
N ARG A 31 -5.35 12.97 14.06
CA ARG A 31 -4.44 11.83 14.23
C ARG A 31 -3.31 11.82 13.20
N GLU A 32 -3.60 12.17 11.96
CA GLU A 32 -2.57 12.25 10.92
C GLU A 32 -1.55 13.34 11.22
N TYR A 33 -2.02 14.49 11.70
CA TYR A 33 -1.17 15.58 12.14
C TYR A 33 -0.31 15.21 13.35
N GLU A 34 -0.89 14.57 14.37
CA GLU A 34 -0.16 14.06 15.54
C GLU A 34 0.92 13.03 15.14
N ASN A 35 0.59 12.12 14.23
CA ASN A 35 1.54 11.15 13.69
C ASN A 35 2.68 11.84 12.93
N TRP A 36 2.37 12.86 12.13
CA TRP A 36 3.37 13.64 11.41
C TRP A 36 4.29 14.39 12.37
N ILE A 37 3.76 15.06 13.40
CA ILE A 37 4.57 15.73 14.43
C ILE A 37 5.49 14.72 15.12
N THR A 38 4.94 13.58 15.51
CA THR A 38 5.71 12.53 16.18
C THR A 38 6.85 12.03 15.29
N PHE A 39 6.58 11.82 14.00
CA PHE A 39 7.61 11.43 13.04
C PHE A 39 8.68 12.52 12.89
N TYR A 40 8.26 13.77 12.73
CA TYR A 40 9.16 14.92 12.57
C TYR A 40 10.10 15.04 13.78
N LEU A 41 9.55 15.07 14.99
CA LEU A 41 10.34 15.27 16.21
C LEU A 41 11.37 14.16 16.45
N ASN A 42 11.01 12.91 16.13
CA ASN A 42 11.87 11.76 16.42
C ASN A 42 12.91 11.49 15.31
N TYR A 43 12.57 11.72 14.05
CA TYR A 43 13.39 11.24 12.92
C TYR A 43 13.93 12.34 12.02
N LEU A 44 13.31 13.52 11.99
CA LEU A 44 13.74 14.62 11.13
C LEU A 44 14.46 15.69 11.95
N ASN A 45 13.82 16.18 13.00
CA ASN A 45 14.31 17.28 13.85
C ASN A 45 15.77 17.12 14.31
N PRO A 46 16.27 15.94 14.71
CA PRO A 46 17.66 15.79 15.12
C PRO A 46 18.70 16.15 14.04
N TYR A 47 18.30 16.17 12.78
CA TYR A 47 19.20 16.44 11.65
C TYR A 47 19.04 17.84 11.04
N PHE A 48 18.04 18.61 11.50
CA PHE A 48 17.80 19.96 11.01
C PHE A 48 18.15 20.97 12.10
N SER A 49 19.11 21.82 11.80
CA SER A 49 19.28 23.10 12.49
C SER A 49 18.67 24.22 11.64
N GLU A 50 18.47 25.39 12.23
CA GLU A 50 17.99 26.58 11.50
C GLU A 50 18.82 26.85 10.24
N LYS A 51 20.14 26.61 10.31
CA LYS A 51 21.08 26.81 9.19
C LYS A 51 20.84 25.87 8.01
N ASN A 52 20.26 24.69 8.26
CA ASN A 52 20.07 23.63 7.27
C ASN A 52 18.59 23.38 6.94
N PHE A 53 17.67 24.19 7.45
CA PHE A 53 16.23 24.02 7.23
C PHE A 53 15.82 24.12 5.74
N PHE A 54 16.58 24.85 4.92
CA PHE A 54 16.34 24.89 3.48
C PHE A 54 16.45 23.50 2.81
N LEU A 55 17.27 22.59 3.36
CA LEU A 55 17.37 21.21 2.87
C LEU A 55 16.11 20.41 3.16
N PHE A 56 15.40 20.73 4.25
CA PHE A 56 14.11 20.15 4.57
C PHE A 56 13.10 20.49 3.48
N GLN A 57 12.97 21.79 3.14
CA GLN A 57 12.05 22.27 2.11
C GLN A 57 12.35 21.64 0.75
N LYS A 58 13.63 21.53 0.39
CA LYS A 58 14.06 20.99 -0.90
C LYS A 58 13.72 19.50 -1.10
N LYS A 59 13.56 18.75 -0.01
CA LYS A 59 13.33 17.29 -0.02
C LYS A 59 12.02 16.90 0.69
N TRP A 60 11.09 17.85 0.86
CA TRP A 60 9.83 17.66 1.57
C TRP A 60 9.06 16.41 1.10
N GLN A 61 8.94 16.20 -0.21
CA GLN A 61 8.23 15.03 -0.74
C GLN A 61 8.87 13.71 -0.30
N SER A 62 10.21 13.63 -0.26
CA SER A 62 10.90 12.42 0.20
C SER A 62 10.68 12.16 1.69
N TYR A 63 10.62 13.20 2.53
CA TYR A 63 10.31 13.02 3.95
C TYR A 63 8.85 12.63 4.17
N TRP A 64 7.94 13.15 3.34
CA TRP A 64 6.54 12.73 3.36
C TRP A 64 6.37 11.26 2.98
N GLU A 65 7.05 10.80 1.92
CA GLU A 65 7.06 9.37 1.55
C GLU A 65 7.66 8.49 2.66
N LEU A 66 8.75 8.94 3.29
CA LEU A 66 9.36 8.22 4.41
C LEU A 66 8.41 8.11 5.61
N PHE A 67 7.64 9.16 5.89
CA PHE A 67 6.58 9.14 6.90
C PHE A 67 5.50 8.11 6.60
N GLN A 68 5.05 8.01 5.33
CA GLN A 68 4.07 6.97 4.96
C GLN A 68 4.63 5.58 5.22
N LEU A 69 5.90 5.32 4.88
CA LEU A 69 6.56 4.04 5.13
C LEU A 69 6.69 3.72 6.63
N TRP A 70 6.98 4.73 7.46
CA TRP A 70 7.02 4.60 8.91
C TRP A 70 5.61 4.31 9.49
N LYS A 71 4.60 5.07 9.06
CA LYS A 71 3.20 4.92 9.47
C LYS A 71 2.66 3.52 9.13
N GLU A 72 3.05 2.99 7.98
CA GLU A 72 2.73 1.63 7.53
C GLU A 72 3.62 0.54 8.17
N LYS A 73 4.57 0.91 9.05
CA LYS A 73 5.55 0.01 9.69
C LYS A 73 6.34 -0.84 8.70
N LYS A 74 6.55 -0.34 7.48
CA LYS A 74 7.37 -1.01 6.45
C LYS A 74 8.86 -0.92 6.76
N LEU A 75 9.26 0.16 7.44
CA LEU A 75 10.62 0.40 7.89
C LEU A 75 10.67 0.48 9.41
N ASP A 76 11.73 -0.04 10.01
CA ASP A 76 12.02 0.11 11.43
C ASP A 76 12.71 1.45 11.74
N ASN A 77 12.76 1.80 13.03
CA ASN A 77 13.30 3.10 13.47
C ASN A 77 14.76 3.32 13.04
N LYS A 78 15.58 2.26 12.98
CA LYS A 78 16.97 2.36 12.57
C LYS A 78 17.07 2.61 11.06
N GLU A 79 16.28 1.89 10.28
CA GLU A 79 16.17 2.06 8.83
C GLU A 79 15.73 3.50 8.48
N ILE A 80 14.73 4.04 9.20
CA ILE A 80 14.27 5.44 9.04
C ILE A 80 15.41 6.42 9.30
N SER A 81 16.11 6.30 10.44
CA SER A 81 17.23 7.19 10.78
C SER A 81 18.37 7.13 9.75
N GLU A 82 18.71 5.93 9.26
CA GLU A 82 19.73 5.76 8.22
C GLU A 82 19.33 6.42 6.89
N ILE A 83 18.07 6.29 6.48
CA ILE A 83 17.56 6.93 5.27
C ILE A 83 17.53 8.45 5.42
N THR A 84 17.05 8.99 6.54
CA THR A 84 17.05 10.45 6.78
C THR A 84 18.46 11.03 6.73
N ASN A 85 19.42 10.41 7.43
CA ASN A 85 20.81 10.86 7.39
C ASN A 85 21.38 10.80 5.97
N SER A 86 21.09 9.73 5.23
CA SER A 86 21.55 9.57 3.85
C SER A 86 20.90 10.57 2.88
N LEU A 87 19.63 10.92 3.10
CA LEU A 87 18.97 11.97 2.34
C LEU A 87 19.66 13.32 2.53
N LEU A 88 20.27 13.59 3.68
CA LEU A 88 20.93 14.87 3.92
C LEU A 88 22.37 14.91 3.42
N THR A 89 23.09 13.80 3.61
CA THR A 89 24.54 13.73 3.39
C THR A 89 24.94 13.23 2.01
N THR A 90 24.05 12.55 1.29
CA THR A 90 24.39 11.94 0.00
C THR A 90 23.61 12.54 -1.16
N LYS A 91 24.14 12.35 -2.38
CA LYS A 91 23.44 12.67 -3.65
C LYS A 91 22.51 11.53 -4.11
N LYS A 92 22.29 10.49 -3.29
CA LYS A 92 21.44 9.37 -3.66
C LYS A 92 19.97 9.80 -3.66
N THR A 93 19.20 9.20 -4.56
CA THR A 93 17.75 9.41 -4.64
C THR A 93 17.05 8.64 -3.52
N PHE A 94 15.91 9.16 -3.06
CA PHE A 94 15.08 8.50 -2.04
C PHE A 94 14.76 7.04 -2.41
N VAL A 95 14.35 6.79 -3.66
CA VAL A 95 14.05 5.46 -4.18
C VAL A 95 15.23 4.50 -4.00
N SER A 96 16.46 4.94 -4.30
CA SER A 96 17.64 4.10 -4.13
C SER A 96 17.93 3.80 -2.66
N LEU A 97 17.63 4.73 -1.74
CA LEU A 97 17.84 4.56 -0.31
C LEU A 97 16.84 3.56 0.27
N VAL A 98 15.56 3.71 -0.07
CA VAL A 98 14.49 2.80 0.41
C VAL A 98 14.68 1.39 -0.13
N LYS A 99 15.07 1.24 -1.40
CA LYS A 99 15.26 -0.08 -2.04
C LYS A 99 16.26 -0.97 -1.30
N LYS A 100 17.23 -0.40 -0.59
CA LYS A 100 18.18 -1.14 0.25
C LYS A 100 17.47 -1.92 1.39
N TYR A 101 16.35 -1.39 1.87
CA TYR A 101 15.58 -1.93 2.99
C TYR A 101 14.25 -2.52 2.54
N GLU A 102 14.07 -2.70 1.22
CA GLU A 102 12.92 -3.39 0.69
C GLU A 102 13.03 -4.85 1.15
N LYS A 103 12.39 -5.13 2.30
CA LYS A 103 12.28 -6.48 2.84
C LYS A 103 11.64 -7.28 1.72
N LYS A 104 12.38 -8.23 1.15
CA LYS A 104 11.78 -9.23 0.29
C LYS A 104 10.66 -9.82 1.11
N VAL A 105 9.42 -9.44 0.78
CA VAL A 105 8.27 -10.05 1.42
C VAL A 105 8.46 -11.52 1.08
N ASN A 106 8.77 -12.34 2.07
CA ASN A 106 8.87 -13.77 1.86
C ASN A 106 7.43 -14.25 1.80
N ILE A 107 6.75 -13.89 0.71
CA ILE A 107 5.39 -14.27 0.50
C ILE A 107 5.46 -15.76 0.20
N ASP A 108 4.69 -16.55 0.96
CA ASP A 108 4.71 -18.00 0.85
C ASP A 108 4.18 -18.43 -0.53
N LYS A 109 5.11 -18.55 -1.47
CA LYS A 109 4.85 -18.94 -2.86
C LYS A 109 4.16 -20.30 -2.94
N SER A 110 4.33 -21.14 -1.92
CA SER A 110 3.69 -22.46 -1.87
C SER A 110 2.16 -22.36 -1.83
N LEU A 111 1.60 -21.28 -1.25
CA LEU A 111 0.14 -21.10 -1.20
C LEU A 111 -0.43 -20.73 -2.57
N VAL A 112 0.28 -19.90 -3.33
CA VAL A 112 -0.14 -19.53 -4.69
C VAL A 112 0.06 -20.70 -5.65
N GLU A 113 1.16 -21.44 -5.52
CA GLU A 113 1.42 -22.63 -6.32
C GLU A 113 0.33 -23.70 -6.08
N LYS A 114 -0.01 -24.00 -4.82
CA LYS A 114 -1.11 -24.90 -4.47
C LYS A 114 -2.46 -24.45 -5.05
N GLU A 115 -2.74 -23.15 -5.01
CA GLU A 115 -3.99 -22.64 -5.59
C GLU A 115 -4.01 -22.82 -7.11
N LEU A 116 -2.90 -22.54 -7.79
CA LEU A 116 -2.79 -22.72 -9.23
C LEU A 116 -2.91 -24.19 -9.63
N GLU A 117 -2.35 -25.11 -8.84
CA GLU A 117 -2.54 -26.55 -9.02
C GLU A 117 -4.00 -26.97 -8.79
N TYR A 118 -4.66 -26.43 -7.77
CA TYR A 118 -6.08 -26.69 -7.50
C TYR A 118 -7.00 -26.18 -8.62
N LEU A 119 -6.69 -25.02 -9.20
CA LEU A 119 -7.43 -24.47 -10.32
C LEU A 119 -7.20 -25.24 -11.63
N TRP A 120 -6.17 -26.08 -11.69
CA TRP A 120 -5.82 -26.82 -12.89
C TRP A 120 -6.81 -27.95 -13.17
N ASN A 121 -7.38 -27.98 -14.37
CA ASN A 121 -8.31 -29.01 -14.80
C ASN A 121 -8.13 -29.37 -16.29
N GLU A 122 -8.78 -30.44 -16.74
CA GLU A 122 -8.67 -30.93 -18.13
C GLU A 122 -9.15 -29.90 -19.17
N GLU A 123 -10.12 -29.05 -18.82
CA GLU A 123 -10.63 -28.01 -19.72
C GLU A 123 -9.57 -26.93 -19.99
N LEU A 124 -8.85 -26.51 -18.95
CA LEU A 124 -7.72 -25.58 -19.07
C LEU A 124 -6.54 -26.23 -19.79
N ALA A 125 -6.27 -27.51 -19.54
CA ALA A 125 -5.22 -28.27 -20.22
C ALA A 125 -5.49 -28.39 -21.74
N LYS A 126 -6.74 -28.51 -22.17
CA LYS A 126 -7.10 -28.49 -23.59
C LYS A 126 -7.01 -27.08 -24.18
N LYS A 127 -7.38 -26.05 -23.42
CA LYS A 127 -7.38 -24.65 -23.88
C LYS A 127 -5.99 -24.04 -23.99
N ILE A 128 -4.98 -24.54 -23.26
CA ILE A 128 -3.63 -23.95 -23.29
C ILE A 128 -2.98 -24.00 -24.68
N THR A 129 -3.24 -25.06 -25.45
CA THR A 129 -2.68 -25.26 -26.79
C THR A 129 -3.32 -24.34 -27.83
N THR A 130 -4.54 -23.85 -27.56
CA THR A 130 -5.32 -23.03 -28.48
C THR A 130 -5.29 -21.54 -28.11
N ASP A 131 -5.29 -21.22 -26.81
CA ASP A 131 -5.35 -19.86 -26.29
C ASP A 131 -4.69 -19.74 -24.91
N ARG A 132 -3.35 -19.81 -24.91
CA ARG A 132 -2.52 -19.68 -23.71
C ARG A 132 -2.78 -18.37 -22.96
N GLN A 133 -2.98 -17.26 -23.67
CA GLN A 133 -3.17 -15.94 -23.06
C GLN A 133 -4.47 -15.89 -22.24
N LYS A 134 -5.54 -16.51 -22.75
CA LYS A 134 -6.82 -16.56 -22.03
C LYS A 134 -6.75 -17.44 -20.78
N VAL A 135 -6.02 -18.56 -20.84
CA VAL A 135 -5.73 -19.40 -19.67
C VAL A 135 -4.95 -18.61 -18.62
N GLN A 136 -3.90 -17.89 -19.02
CA GLN A 136 -3.11 -17.04 -18.13
C GLN A 136 -3.94 -15.95 -17.46
N ASN A 137 -4.78 -15.24 -18.23
CA ASN A 137 -5.65 -14.19 -17.70
C ASN A 137 -6.71 -14.74 -16.72
N TYR A 138 -7.26 -15.92 -17.02
CA TYR A 138 -8.18 -16.60 -16.11
C TYR A 138 -7.51 -16.94 -14.77
N LEU A 139 -6.36 -17.61 -14.81
CA LEU A 139 -5.61 -18.00 -13.60
C LEU A 139 -5.21 -16.77 -12.77
N LEU A 140 -4.72 -15.71 -13.43
CA LEU A 140 -4.38 -14.45 -12.78
C LEU A 140 -5.59 -13.86 -12.07
N GLY A 141 -6.76 -13.85 -12.72
CA GLY A 141 -8.00 -13.36 -12.14
C GLY A 141 -8.45 -14.14 -10.91
N GLN A 142 -8.35 -15.47 -10.93
CA GLN A 142 -8.72 -16.31 -9.78
C GLN A 142 -7.75 -16.13 -8.61
N VAL A 143 -6.45 -16.19 -8.87
CA VAL A 143 -5.43 -16.00 -7.82
C VAL A 143 -5.53 -14.59 -7.23
N LYS A 144 -5.79 -13.56 -8.03
CA LYS A 144 -5.94 -12.19 -7.51
C LYS A 144 -7.18 -11.97 -6.64
N LYS A 145 -8.25 -12.73 -6.84
CA LYS A 145 -9.41 -12.69 -5.94
C LYS A 145 -9.05 -13.21 -4.54
N LYS A 146 -8.24 -14.27 -4.47
CA LYS A 146 -7.86 -14.92 -3.21
C LYS A 146 -6.64 -14.26 -2.54
N PHE A 147 -5.70 -13.78 -3.35
CA PHE A 147 -4.45 -13.15 -2.93
C PHE A 147 -4.37 -11.71 -3.47
N SER A 148 -5.32 -10.87 -3.06
CA SER A 148 -5.45 -9.47 -3.51
C SER A 148 -4.18 -8.65 -3.25
N ASN A 149 -3.54 -8.90 -2.11
CA ASN A 149 -2.33 -8.21 -1.65
C ASN A 149 -1.03 -8.72 -2.28
N TYR A 150 -1.07 -9.82 -3.05
CA TYR A 150 0.13 -10.36 -3.70
C TYR A 150 0.57 -9.48 -4.88
N PRO A 151 1.88 -9.27 -5.12
CA PRO A 151 2.37 -8.58 -6.30
C PRO A 151 1.93 -9.27 -7.59
N ILE A 152 1.31 -8.51 -8.51
CA ILE A 152 0.82 -9.04 -9.81
C ILE A 152 1.96 -9.71 -10.59
N LYS A 153 3.14 -9.07 -10.62
CA LYS A 153 4.30 -9.58 -11.37
C LYS A 153 4.76 -10.96 -10.87
N GLU A 154 4.68 -11.21 -9.57
CA GLU A 154 5.05 -12.51 -9.00
C GLU A 154 4.01 -13.59 -9.32
N ILE A 155 2.71 -13.25 -9.27
CA ILE A 155 1.66 -14.17 -9.68
C ILE A 155 1.82 -14.56 -11.16
N ILE A 156 2.04 -13.58 -12.04
CA ILE A 156 2.25 -13.82 -13.47
C ILE A 156 3.44 -14.78 -13.67
N PHE A 157 4.56 -14.51 -13.00
CA PHE A 157 5.74 -15.36 -13.08
C PHE A 157 5.47 -16.81 -12.62
N MET A 158 4.71 -17.00 -11.53
CA MET A 158 4.33 -18.34 -11.07
C MET A 158 3.39 -19.06 -12.04
N ILE A 159 2.44 -18.33 -12.63
CA ILE A 159 1.56 -18.88 -13.68
C ILE A 159 2.40 -19.35 -14.86
N ASP A 160 3.36 -18.54 -15.34
CA ASP A 160 4.20 -18.90 -16.48
C ASP A 160 5.01 -20.18 -16.23
N ILE A 161 5.53 -20.36 -15.01
CA ILE A 161 6.21 -21.59 -14.59
C ILE A 161 5.26 -22.80 -14.67
N ILE A 162 4.04 -22.68 -14.14
CA ILE A 162 3.07 -23.78 -14.15
C ILE A 162 2.63 -24.11 -15.57
N LEU A 163 2.36 -23.10 -16.39
CA LEU A 163 2.01 -23.29 -17.80
C LEU A 163 3.13 -24.02 -18.55
N ALA A 164 4.40 -23.65 -18.31
CA ALA A 164 5.54 -24.33 -18.92
C ALA A 164 5.74 -25.78 -18.45
N ARG A 165 5.29 -26.14 -17.23
CA ARG A 165 5.31 -27.53 -16.73
C ARG A 165 4.18 -28.39 -17.28
N LYS A 166 3.12 -27.78 -17.82
CA LYS A 166 1.86 -28.45 -18.20
C LYS A 166 1.59 -28.48 -19.71
N THR A 167 2.39 -27.76 -20.50
CA THR A 167 2.55 -27.95 -21.96
C THR A 167 3.65 -28.92 -22.26
#